data_AF-A0A2D6RGZ2-F1
#
_entry.id   AF-A0A2D6RGZ2-F1
#
_cell.length_a   1.000
_cell.length_b   1.000
_cell.length_c   1.000
_cell.angle_alpha   90.00
_cell.angle_beta   90.00
_cell.angle_gamma   90.00
#
_symmetry.space_group_name_H-M   'P 1'
#
loop_
_entity.id
_entity.type
_entity.pdbx_description
1 polymer ?
#
loop_
_entity_poly.entity_id
_entity_poly.type
_entity_poly.pdbx_seq_one_letter_code
_entity_poly.pdbx_strand_id
1 'polypeptide(L)'
;MIRSTLFLLAALLLANNAQAGIIVSDTTPASLEANAQPESDTDIFLYTEQENFTLTDDLGVDYLASTGLSGVLAAGTELNSYIFNFDAVGDDYDRGSFSAEESYSFETEILAVIWTGYRESSAHPFSANLLDASDLVLGAAGTVYSTNSNGRGLEVEDFYGANNTQDSFVVNGNQIDLELFVRAPYADQLRVITAVKVPEPNAIMLFGLALILVATRRFKSK
;
A
#
# COMPACT_ATOMS: atom_id res chain seq x y z
N MET A 1 47.88 -24.63 -41.13
CA MET A 1 47.36 -23.24 -41.04
C MET A 1 45.91 -23.34 -40.56
N ILE A 2 45.71 -23.51 -39.24
CA ILE A 2 44.40 -23.80 -38.65
C ILE A 2 44.22 -22.92 -37.41
N ARG A 3 43.02 -22.35 -37.34
CA ARG A 3 42.48 -21.36 -36.42
C ARG A 3 42.42 -21.90 -34.99
N SER A 4 42.87 -21.12 -34.02
CA SER A 4 42.47 -21.29 -32.61
C SER A 4 41.80 -20.03 -32.15
N THR A 5 40.47 -20.07 -32.26
CA THR A 5 39.51 -19.07 -31.81
C THR A 5 39.66 -18.88 -30.31
N LEU A 6 40.20 -17.73 -29.91
CA LEU A 6 40.25 -17.26 -28.54
C LEU A 6 38.82 -16.91 -28.11
N PHE A 7 38.05 -17.89 -27.64
CA PHE A 7 36.78 -17.65 -26.97
C PHE A 7 37.09 -17.08 -25.58
N LEU A 8 37.18 -15.75 -25.53
CA LEU A 8 37.20 -14.97 -24.31
C LEU A 8 35.80 -15.06 -23.70
N LEU A 9 35.57 -16.09 -22.89
CA LEU A 9 34.36 -16.25 -22.09
C LEU A 9 34.46 -15.29 -20.91
N ALA A 10 34.13 -14.02 -21.15
CA ALA A 10 33.85 -13.06 -20.09
C ALA A 10 32.55 -13.53 -19.41
N ALA A 11 32.70 -14.31 -18.34
CA ALA A 11 31.61 -14.58 -17.41
C ALA A 11 31.21 -13.24 -16.79
N LEU A 12 30.15 -12.65 -17.33
CA LEU A 12 29.49 -11.48 -16.77
C LEU A 12 28.85 -11.94 -15.46
N LEU A 13 29.56 -11.77 -14.34
CA LEU A 13 28.98 -11.87 -13.01
C LEU A 13 27.98 -10.71 -12.88
N LEU A 14 26.72 -10.97 -13.22
CA LEU A 14 25.62 -10.11 -12.79
C LEU A 14 25.50 -10.33 -11.28
N ALA A 15 26.11 -9.45 -10.50
CA ALA A 15 25.76 -9.31 -9.10
C ALA A 15 24.31 -8.80 -9.07
N ASN A 16 23.36 -9.71 -8.88
CA ASN A 16 22.02 -9.36 -8.43
C ASN A 16 22.18 -8.84 -6.99
N ASN A 17 22.48 -7.56 -6.84
CA ASN A 17 22.17 -6.90 -5.59
C ASN A 17 20.63 -6.92 -5.52
N ALA A 18 20.08 -7.70 -4.60
CA ALA A 18 18.68 -7.58 -4.25
C ALA A 18 18.50 -6.13 -3.78
N GLN A 19 17.85 -5.33 -4.62
CA GLN A 19 17.45 -3.98 -4.26
C GLN A 19 16.19 -4.13 -3.42
N ALA A 20 16.12 -3.40 -2.31
CA ALA A 20 14.87 -3.20 -1.59
C ALA A 20 13.77 -2.77 -2.57
N GLY A 21 12.54 -3.19 -2.30
CA GLY A 21 11.42 -2.83 -3.13
C GLY A 21 10.08 -3.07 -2.46
N ILE A 22 9.04 -2.62 -3.16
CA ILE A 22 7.65 -3.00 -2.85
C ILE A 22 7.29 -4.28 -3.61
N ILE A 23 6.97 -5.33 -2.87
CA ILE A 23 6.45 -6.58 -3.41
C ILE A 23 4.93 -6.51 -3.41
N VAL A 24 4.33 -6.32 -4.58
CA VAL A 24 2.88 -6.27 -4.76
C VAL A 24 2.32 -7.68 -4.89
N SER A 25 1.27 -7.98 -4.13
CA SER A 25 0.55 -9.25 -4.18
C SER A 25 -0.96 -9.02 -4.22
N ASP A 26 -1.62 -9.67 -5.17
CA ASP A 26 -3.08 -9.63 -5.32
C ASP A 26 -3.80 -10.47 -4.26
N THR A 27 -3.06 -11.26 -3.48
CA THR A 27 -3.61 -12.07 -2.39
C THR A 27 -2.95 -11.72 -1.06
N THR A 28 -3.77 -11.38 -0.07
CA THR A 28 -3.34 -11.21 1.31
C THR A 28 -3.01 -12.57 1.93
N PRO A 29 -1.92 -12.70 2.72
CA PRO A 29 -1.62 -13.93 3.44
C PRO A 29 -2.68 -14.27 4.49
N ALA A 30 -2.63 -15.50 5.01
CA ALA A 30 -3.56 -15.95 6.06
C ALA A 30 -3.39 -15.20 7.39
N SER A 31 -2.24 -14.58 7.62
CA SER A 31 -2.00 -13.71 8.77
C SER A 31 -1.07 -12.57 8.37
N LEU A 32 -1.35 -11.39 8.91
CA LEU A 32 -0.48 -10.22 8.94
C LEU A 32 -0.14 -9.85 10.40
N GLU A 33 -0.17 -10.83 11.31
CA GLU A 33 0.40 -10.62 12.63
C GLU A 33 1.93 -10.50 12.54
N ALA A 34 2.56 -9.77 13.46
CA ALA A 34 4.01 -9.62 13.43
C ALA A 34 4.72 -10.98 13.61
N ASN A 35 5.82 -11.19 12.91
CA ASN A 35 6.52 -12.47 12.74
C ASN A 35 5.70 -13.55 12.02
N ALA A 36 4.63 -13.17 11.32
CA ALA A 36 3.91 -14.07 10.42
C ALA A 36 4.46 -13.94 9.00
N GLN A 37 4.46 -15.03 8.24
CA GLN A 37 4.98 -15.01 6.87
C GLN A 37 4.04 -14.25 5.93
N PRO A 38 4.59 -13.45 4.98
CA PRO A 38 6.02 -13.29 4.70
C PRO A 38 6.69 -12.16 5.50
N GLU A 39 7.95 -12.39 5.87
CA GLU A 39 8.84 -11.41 6.50
C GLU A 39 9.94 -10.98 5.51
N SER A 40 10.45 -9.75 5.64
CA SER A 40 11.64 -9.28 4.92
C SER A 40 12.37 -8.20 5.73
N ASP A 41 13.71 -8.28 5.72
CA ASP A 41 14.57 -7.24 6.31
C ASP A 41 14.74 -6.03 5.37
N THR A 42 14.24 -6.11 4.12
CA THR A 42 14.50 -5.09 3.09
C THR A 42 13.28 -4.69 2.27
N ASP A 43 12.27 -5.55 2.18
CA ASP A 43 11.13 -5.33 1.27
C ASP A 43 9.86 -5.00 2.05
N ILE A 44 9.08 -4.08 1.50
CA ILE A 44 7.74 -3.78 1.97
C ILE A 44 6.77 -4.60 1.13
N PHE A 45 5.83 -5.29 1.76
CA PHE A 45 4.78 -6.01 1.03
C PHE A 45 3.54 -5.14 0.90
N LEU A 46 2.94 -5.12 -0.29
CA LEU A 46 1.67 -4.45 -0.56
C LEU A 46 0.62 -5.49 -0.96
N TYR A 47 -0.48 -5.55 -0.20
CA TYR A 47 -1.59 -6.47 -0.45
C TYR A 47 -2.86 -5.73 -0.79
N THR A 48 -3.58 -6.21 -1.79
CA THR A 48 -4.99 -5.83 -2.02
C THR A 48 -5.87 -6.51 -0.98
N GLU A 49 -6.67 -5.74 -0.24
CA GLU A 49 -7.60 -6.27 0.76
C GLU A 49 -9.04 -6.34 0.25
N GLN A 50 -9.47 -5.28 -0.44
CA GLN A 50 -10.83 -5.15 -0.99
C GLN A 50 -10.78 -4.43 -2.33
N GLU A 51 -11.59 -4.89 -3.28
CA GLU A 51 -11.77 -4.25 -4.59
C GLU A 51 -13.24 -3.95 -4.85
N ASN A 52 -13.53 -2.78 -5.42
CA ASN A 52 -14.88 -2.34 -5.77
C ASN A 52 -15.85 -2.43 -4.57
N PHE A 53 -15.38 -2.06 -3.39
CA PHE A 53 -16.14 -2.15 -2.15
C PHE A 53 -16.92 -0.86 -1.91
N THR A 54 -18.18 -0.97 -1.47
CA THR A 54 -18.99 0.18 -1.05
C THR A 54 -19.09 0.20 0.47
N LEU A 55 -18.63 1.27 1.11
CA LEU A 55 -18.78 1.44 2.55
C LEU A 55 -20.27 1.39 2.95
N THR A 56 -20.61 0.57 3.94
CA THR A 56 -21.96 0.53 4.51
C THR A 56 -22.18 1.58 5.59
N ASP A 57 -21.09 2.01 6.24
CA ASP A 57 -21.06 2.93 7.36
C ASP A 57 -19.90 3.92 7.19
N ASP A 58 -19.95 5.02 7.94
CA ASP A 58 -18.87 6.00 7.98
C ASP A 58 -17.58 5.37 8.52
N LEU A 59 -16.47 5.58 7.81
CA LEU A 59 -15.15 5.04 8.17
C LEU A 59 -14.23 6.17 8.63
N GLY A 60 -13.79 6.13 9.88
CA GLY A 60 -12.77 7.04 10.40
C GLY A 60 -11.41 6.79 9.76
N VAL A 61 -10.69 7.86 9.41
CA VAL A 61 -9.36 7.78 8.79
C VAL A 61 -8.38 8.77 9.44
N ASP A 62 -7.10 8.40 9.49
CA ASP A 62 -6.05 9.23 10.07
C ASP A 62 -5.63 10.38 9.13
N TYR A 63 -5.73 10.16 7.82
CA TYR A 63 -5.50 11.16 6.78
C TYR A 63 -6.56 11.06 5.67
N LEU A 64 -7.20 12.17 5.36
CA LEU A 64 -8.11 12.34 4.23
C LEU A 64 -7.45 13.22 3.16
N ALA A 65 -7.28 12.71 1.94
CA ALA A 65 -6.52 13.39 0.89
C ALA A 65 -7.08 14.77 0.50
N SER A 66 -8.39 14.97 0.67
CA SER A 66 -9.05 16.24 0.35
C SER A 66 -8.73 17.37 1.33
N THR A 67 -8.33 17.05 2.56
CA THR A 67 -8.05 18.02 3.63
C THR A 67 -6.60 17.97 4.13
N GLY A 68 -5.91 16.86 3.93
CA GLY A 68 -4.61 16.57 4.53
C GLY A 68 -4.66 16.33 6.04
N LEU A 69 -5.85 16.09 6.59
CA LEU A 69 -6.09 15.94 8.03
C LEU A 69 -6.91 14.67 8.30
N SER A 70 -6.98 14.24 9.56
CA SER A 70 -7.88 13.16 9.98
C SER A 70 -9.34 13.51 9.68
N GLY A 71 -10.14 12.49 9.39
CA GLY A 71 -11.50 12.69 8.91
C GLY A 71 -12.31 11.41 8.83
N VAL A 72 -13.33 11.45 7.98
CA VAL A 72 -14.27 10.34 7.77
C VAL A 72 -14.53 10.18 6.29
N LEU A 73 -14.45 8.95 5.79
CA LEU A 73 -15.04 8.56 4.51
C LEU A 73 -16.50 8.18 4.76
N ALA A 74 -17.42 8.86 4.08
CA ALA A 74 -18.84 8.66 4.31
C ALA A 74 -19.32 7.30 3.79
N ALA A 75 -20.36 6.75 4.43
CA ALA A 75 -21.09 5.61 3.92
C ALA A 75 -21.53 5.82 2.46
N GLY A 76 -21.51 4.75 1.65
CA GLY A 76 -21.81 4.79 0.23
C GLY A 76 -20.61 5.13 -0.66
N THR A 77 -19.44 5.45 -0.10
CA THR A 77 -18.21 5.63 -0.87
C THR A 77 -17.77 4.30 -1.48
N GLU A 78 -17.53 4.29 -2.80
CA GLU A 78 -16.92 3.17 -3.51
C GLU A 78 -15.39 3.30 -3.48
N LEU A 79 -14.70 2.25 -3.04
CA LEU A 79 -13.25 2.26 -2.84
C LEU A 79 -12.56 0.92 -3.16
N ASN A 80 -11.24 0.96 -3.23
CA ASN A 80 -10.38 -0.21 -3.05
C ASN A 80 -9.50 0.01 -1.80
N SER A 81 -9.19 -1.06 -1.07
CA SER A 81 -8.30 -1.04 0.11
C SER A 81 -7.06 -1.86 -0.15
N TYR A 82 -5.91 -1.31 0.25
CA TYR A 82 -4.62 -1.99 0.23
C TYR A 82 -3.93 -1.81 1.56
N ILE A 83 -3.09 -2.77 1.94
CA ILE A 83 -2.27 -2.69 3.14
C ILE A 83 -0.79 -2.92 2.81
N PHE A 84 0.03 -1.94 3.20
CA PHE A 84 1.47 -2.10 3.30
C PHE A 84 1.79 -2.83 4.60
N ASN A 85 2.69 -3.80 4.54
CA ASN A 85 3.20 -4.55 5.68
C ASN A 85 4.72 -4.65 5.57
N PHE A 86 5.41 -4.13 6.58
CA PHE A 86 6.85 -4.31 6.74
C PHE A 86 7.10 -5.05 8.05
N ASP A 87 7.54 -6.31 7.94
CA ASP A 87 7.75 -7.22 9.06
C ASP A 87 9.16 -7.80 8.93
N ALA A 88 10.06 -7.41 9.83
CA ALA A 88 11.44 -7.89 9.81
C ALA A 88 11.50 -9.39 10.09
N VAL A 89 12.51 -10.07 9.57
CA VAL A 89 12.63 -11.52 9.75
C VAL A 89 12.84 -11.87 11.24
N GLY A 90 12.09 -12.82 11.76
CA GLY A 90 12.30 -13.37 13.10
C GLY A 90 11.94 -12.40 14.24
N ASP A 91 12.14 -12.87 15.48
CA ASP A 91 11.54 -12.30 16.68
C ASP A 91 12.56 -11.67 17.66
N ASP A 92 13.83 -11.56 17.24
CA ASP A 92 14.92 -11.11 18.10
C ASP A 92 15.08 -9.59 18.08
N TYR A 93 14.71 -8.96 19.20
CA TYR A 93 14.83 -7.52 19.42
C TYR A 93 16.28 -7.01 19.28
N ASP A 94 17.31 -7.82 19.53
CA ASP A 94 18.71 -7.39 19.50
C ASP A 94 19.28 -7.24 18.07
N ARG A 95 18.52 -7.61 17.04
CA ARG A 95 18.92 -7.48 15.63
C ARG A 95 19.02 -6.04 15.12
N GLY A 96 18.47 -5.08 15.85
CA GLY A 96 18.39 -3.68 15.44
C GLY A 96 17.16 -3.38 14.59
N SER A 97 17.13 -2.18 14.00
CA SER A 97 16.06 -1.73 13.12
C SER A 97 16.47 -1.87 11.66
N PHE A 98 15.47 -2.16 10.83
CA PHE A 98 15.57 -2.26 9.38
C PHE A 98 14.77 -1.14 8.75
N SER A 99 15.27 -0.59 7.64
CA SER A 99 14.64 0.54 6.97
C SER A 99 14.40 0.25 5.49
N ALA A 100 13.27 0.72 4.98
CA ALA A 100 12.96 0.70 3.56
C ALA A 100 12.38 2.07 3.13
N GLU A 101 12.92 2.62 2.04
CA GLU A 101 12.44 3.86 1.42
C GLU A 101 11.94 3.54 0.02
N GLU A 102 10.64 3.65 -0.19
CA GLU A 102 9.99 3.15 -1.40
C GLU A 102 8.87 4.08 -1.87
N SER A 103 8.50 3.94 -3.14
CA SER A 103 7.42 4.72 -3.74
C SER A 103 6.50 3.83 -4.56
N TYR A 104 5.18 4.06 -4.43
CA TYR A 104 4.18 3.29 -5.15
C TYR A 104 3.10 4.19 -5.75
N SER A 105 2.69 3.86 -6.99
CA SER A 105 1.58 4.54 -7.67
C SER A 105 0.41 3.57 -7.86
N PHE A 106 -0.76 3.98 -7.39
CA PHE A 106 -2.03 3.29 -7.59
C PHE A 106 -2.65 3.67 -8.93
N GLU A 107 -3.57 2.84 -9.44
CA GLU A 107 -4.30 3.16 -10.68
C GLU A 107 -5.21 4.39 -10.55
N THR A 108 -5.72 4.63 -9.35
CA THR A 108 -6.68 5.70 -9.02
C THR A 108 -6.15 6.54 -7.87
N GLU A 109 -6.76 7.72 -7.68
CA GLU A 109 -6.37 8.65 -6.62
C GLU A 109 -6.53 8.04 -5.23
N ILE A 110 -5.59 8.37 -4.34
CA ILE A 110 -5.67 8.01 -2.92
C ILE A 110 -6.73 8.91 -2.28
N LEU A 111 -7.71 8.29 -1.63
CA LEU A 111 -8.76 8.97 -0.89
C LEU A 111 -8.37 9.18 0.57
N ALA A 112 -7.75 8.18 1.19
CA ALA A 112 -7.39 8.21 2.60
C ALA A 112 -6.25 7.25 2.93
N VAL A 113 -5.63 7.47 4.10
CA VAL A 113 -4.61 6.61 4.70
C VAL A 113 -4.94 6.39 6.18
N ILE A 114 -4.73 5.16 6.65
CA ILE A 114 -4.89 4.73 8.04
C ILE A 114 -3.59 4.08 8.50
N TRP A 115 -3.05 4.53 9.64
CA TRP A 115 -1.80 3.98 10.20
C TRP A 115 -1.81 3.88 11.72
N THR A 116 -2.82 4.42 12.42
CA THR A 116 -2.87 4.31 13.88
C THR A 116 -3.34 2.92 14.30
N GLY A 117 -2.42 2.13 14.86
CA GLY A 117 -2.74 0.89 15.58
C GLY A 117 -2.87 1.10 17.09
N TYR A 118 -3.03 0.01 17.82
CA TYR A 118 -3.16 0.02 19.27
C TYR A 118 -1.86 0.40 19.97
N ARG A 119 -1.93 1.31 20.95
CA ARG A 119 -0.80 1.66 21.83
C ARG A 119 -1.23 1.63 23.30
N GLU A 120 -0.52 0.85 24.13
CA GLU A 120 -0.79 0.72 25.57
C GLU A 120 -0.44 1.97 26.39
N SER A 121 0.29 2.92 25.81
CA SER A 121 0.88 4.07 26.52
C SER A 121 -0.10 5.23 26.70
N SER A 122 -0.39 5.59 27.95
CA SER A 122 -1.15 6.80 28.33
C SER A 122 -0.46 8.13 27.97
N ALA A 123 0.77 8.08 27.46
CA ALA A 123 1.51 9.26 27.04
C ALA A 123 1.14 9.73 25.63
N HIS A 124 0.31 8.98 24.89
CA HIS A 124 -0.04 9.28 23.50
C HIS A 124 -1.56 9.39 23.33
N PRO A 125 -2.13 10.61 23.37
CA PRO A 125 -3.58 10.82 23.27
C PRO A 125 -4.16 10.57 21.86
N PHE A 126 -3.36 10.12 20.88
CA PHE A 126 -3.73 10.08 19.45
C PHE A 126 -3.77 8.69 18.82
N SER A 127 -3.68 7.60 19.58
CA SER A 127 -3.96 6.26 19.05
C SER A 127 -5.48 6.08 18.91
N ALA A 128 -6.04 6.52 17.79
CA ALA A 128 -7.44 6.25 17.46
C ALA A 128 -7.70 4.76 17.18
N ASN A 129 -6.63 3.95 17.07
CA ASN A 129 -6.65 2.52 16.79
C ASN A 129 -7.50 2.20 15.54
N LEU A 130 -7.34 3.04 14.51
CA LEU A 130 -8.16 2.97 13.30
C LEU A 130 -7.80 1.76 12.43
N LEU A 131 -6.57 1.24 12.51
CA LEU A 131 -6.21 -0.01 11.84
C LEU A 131 -7.07 -1.18 12.35
N ASP A 132 -7.10 -1.41 13.67
CA ASP A 132 -7.93 -2.47 14.28
C ASP A 132 -9.42 -2.26 13.97
N ALA A 133 -9.89 -1.00 14.08
CA ALA A 133 -11.29 -0.68 13.85
C ALA A 133 -11.71 -0.93 12.38
N SER A 134 -10.79 -0.70 11.43
CA SER A 134 -11.08 -0.85 10.00
C SER A 134 -10.89 -2.26 9.47
N ASP A 135 -10.24 -3.18 10.20
CA ASP A 135 -10.06 -4.57 9.75
C ASP A 135 -11.39 -5.31 9.54
N LEU A 136 -12.39 -5.06 10.37
CA LEU A 136 -13.72 -5.69 10.23
C LEU A 136 -14.49 -5.20 9.00
N VAL A 137 -14.11 -4.04 8.45
CA VAL A 137 -14.79 -3.40 7.32
C VAL A 137 -14.02 -3.60 6.03
N LEU A 138 -12.70 -3.42 6.08
CA LEU A 138 -11.81 -3.38 4.92
C LEU A 138 -10.79 -4.52 4.88
N GLY A 139 -10.68 -5.34 5.93
CA GLY A 139 -9.74 -6.45 5.95
C GLY A 139 -10.08 -7.51 4.90
N ALA A 140 -9.05 -8.18 4.40
CA ALA A 140 -9.16 -9.30 3.48
C ALA A 140 -9.82 -10.51 4.16
N ALA A 141 -10.75 -11.15 3.46
CA ALA A 141 -11.44 -12.30 4.00
C ALA A 141 -10.48 -13.48 4.24
N GLY A 142 -10.43 -13.99 5.47
CA GLY A 142 -9.57 -15.11 5.86
C GLY A 142 -8.16 -14.72 6.32
N THR A 143 -7.83 -13.43 6.31
CA THR A 143 -6.60 -12.89 6.91
C THR A 143 -6.83 -12.59 8.38
N VAL A 144 -5.91 -13.04 9.23
CA VAL A 144 -5.83 -12.64 10.63
C VAL A 144 -4.98 -11.38 10.74
N TYR A 145 -5.51 -10.37 11.42
CA TYR A 145 -4.82 -9.10 11.70
C TYR A 145 -4.49 -9.02 13.18
N SER A 146 -3.32 -8.47 13.50
CA SER A 146 -2.97 -8.09 14.86
C SER A 146 -4.04 -7.18 15.45
N THR A 147 -4.65 -7.58 16.56
CA THR A 147 -5.65 -6.76 17.27
C THR A 147 -5.14 -6.44 18.68
N ASN A 148 -5.21 -5.19 19.09
CA ASN A 148 -4.65 -4.70 20.35
C ASN A 148 -3.16 -5.07 20.55
N SER A 149 -2.39 -5.13 19.46
CA SER A 149 -0.96 -5.44 19.53
C SER A 149 -0.15 -4.15 19.53
N ASN A 150 0.79 -4.04 20.47
CA ASN A 150 1.79 -2.99 20.44
C ASN A 150 2.70 -3.18 19.21
N GLY A 151 3.12 -2.08 18.58
CA GLY A 151 3.96 -2.12 17.38
C GLY A 151 3.24 -2.54 16.10
N ARG A 152 1.92 -2.30 16.01
CA ARG A 152 1.16 -2.25 14.76
C ARG A 152 0.91 -0.78 14.41
N GLY A 153 1.03 -0.46 13.12
CA GLY A 153 0.85 0.90 12.64
C GLY A 153 2.19 1.58 12.41
N LEU A 154 2.20 2.91 12.37
CA LEU A 154 3.43 3.69 12.19
C LEU A 154 3.76 4.58 13.40
N GLU A 155 5.06 4.80 13.63
CA GLU A 155 5.64 5.79 14.55
C GLU A 155 5.91 7.14 13.85
N VAL A 156 4.85 7.84 13.39
CA VAL A 156 5.03 9.12 12.66
C VAL A 156 5.48 10.30 13.54
N GLU A 157 5.44 10.17 14.86
CA GLU A 157 5.93 11.17 15.82
C GLU A 157 7.07 10.57 16.67
N ASP A 158 8.13 11.36 16.90
CA ASP A 158 9.33 10.92 17.63
C ASP A 158 8.99 10.55 19.08
N PHE A 159 8.88 9.25 19.35
CA PHE A 159 8.46 8.70 20.63
C PHE A 159 9.59 8.65 21.67
N TYR A 160 10.85 8.57 21.23
CA TYR A 160 11.98 8.28 22.12
C TYR A 160 13.13 9.30 22.07
N GLY A 161 13.01 10.37 21.26
CA GLY A 161 14.14 11.29 21.04
C GLY A 161 15.32 10.59 20.34
N ALA A 162 15.05 9.43 19.73
CA ALA A 162 15.97 8.62 18.98
C ALA A 162 15.45 8.64 17.55
N ASN A 163 16.03 9.53 16.74
CA ASN A 163 15.64 9.86 15.37
C ASN A 163 15.80 8.68 14.36
N ASN A 164 15.74 7.42 14.80
CA ASN A 164 16.09 6.25 13.98
C ASN A 164 14.99 5.18 13.90
N THR A 165 13.78 5.48 14.36
CA THR A 165 12.59 4.61 14.21
C THR A 165 11.35 5.42 13.84
N GLN A 166 11.52 6.60 13.23
CA GLN A 166 10.38 7.45 12.87
C GLN A 166 9.99 7.12 11.44
N ASP A 167 8.78 6.61 11.27
CA ASP A 167 8.22 6.39 9.95
C ASP A 167 7.74 7.70 9.34
N SER A 168 7.84 7.81 8.02
CA SER A 168 7.27 8.92 7.30
C SER A 168 6.61 8.47 6.00
N PHE A 169 5.62 9.25 5.57
CA PHE A 169 5.03 9.05 4.26
C PHE A 169 4.54 10.38 3.68
N VAL A 170 4.44 10.43 2.35
CA VAL A 170 3.91 11.57 1.60
C VAL A 170 2.92 11.06 0.55
N VAL A 171 1.72 11.65 0.53
CA VAL A 171 0.68 11.34 -0.47
C VAL A 171 0.65 12.44 -1.53
N ASN A 172 0.78 12.04 -2.80
CA ASN A 172 0.77 12.92 -3.97
C ASN A 172 -0.18 12.38 -5.04
N GLY A 173 -1.48 12.71 -4.93
CA GLY A 173 -2.50 12.24 -5.87
C GLY A 173 -2.73 10.73 -5.77
N ASN A 174 -2.26 9.97 -6.75
CA ASN A 174 -2.31 8.50 -6.76
C ASN A 174 -0.99 7.85 -6.32
N GLN A 175 -0.01 8.62 -5.86
CA GLN A 175 1.29 8.12 -5.42
C GLN A 175 1.46 8.27 -3.91
N ILE A 176 2.12 7.30 -3.29
CA ILE A 176 2.60 7.36 -1.92
C ILE A 176 4.10 7.10 -1.89
N ASP A 177 4.83 7.96 -1.20
CA ASP A 177 6.24 7.79 -0.87
C ASP A 177 6.32 7.37 0.60
N LEU A 178 7.10 6.35 0.92
CA LEU A 178 7.21 5.70 2.23
C LEU A 178 8.67 5.68 2.69
N GLU A 179 8.93 5.96 3.95
CA GLU A 179 10.17 5.69 4.66
C GLU A 179 9.80 5.00 5.97
N LEU A 180 10.01 3.69 6.06
CA LEU A 180 9.58 2.86 7.19
C LEU A 180 10.79 2.31 7.95
N PHE A 181 10.66 2.17 9.27
CA PHE A 181 11.67 1.66 10.18
C PHE A 181 11.11 0.58 11.12
N VAL A 182 11.13 -0.67 10.67
CA VAL A 182 10.63 -1.77 11.49
C VAL A 182 11.74 -2.32 12.42
N ARG A 183 11.31 -2.91 13.54
CA ARG A 183 12.17 -3.71 14.42
C ARG A 183 11.41 -4.93 14.92
N ALA A 184 11.99 -6.12 14.74
CA ALA A 184 11.49 -7.36 15.34
C ALA A 184 11.30 -7.23 16.86
N PRO A 185 10.24 -7.80 17.46
CA PRO A 185 9.23 -8.66 16.84
C PRO A 185 7.98 -7.89 16.36
N TYR A 186 8.10 -6.61 16.01
CA TYR A 186 6.99 -5.75 15.58
C TYR A 186 6.91 -5.65 14.06
N ALA A 187 5.76 -5.19 13.56
CA ALA A 187 5.49 -5.04 12.13
C ALA A 187 4.73 -3.73 11.86
N ASP A 188 5.26 -2.96 10.92
CA ASP A 188 4.67 -1.70 10.52
C ASP A 188 3.59 -1.94 9.47
N GLN A 189 2.45 -1.29 9.68
CA GLN A 189 1.30 -1.43 8.79
C GLN A 189 0.69 -0.09 8.45
N LEU A 190 0.38 0.10 7.17
CA LEU A 190 -0.28 1.29 6.67
C LEU A 190 -1.31 0.88 5.62
N ARG A 191 -2.57 1.25 5.86
CA ARG A 191 -3.68 0.97 4.94
C ARG A 191 -3.92 2.18 4.05
N VAL A 192 -3.93 1.97 2.74
CA VAL A 192 -4.25 2.98 1.73
C VAL A 192 -5.60 2.67 1.10
N ILE A 193 -6.44 3.69 1.02
CA ILE A 193 -7.76 3.62 0.40
C ILE A 193 -7.73 4.46 -0.87
N THR A 194 -8.15 3.88 -1.98
CA THR A 194 -8.20 4.55 -3.30
C THR A 194 -9.62 4.58 -3.85
N ALA A 195 -9.88 5.47 -4.80
CA ALA A 195 -11.14 5.48 -5.52
C ALA A 195 -11.30 4.21 -6.39
N VAL A 196 -12.54 3.79 -6.65
CA VAL A 196 -12.79 2.78 -7.67
C VAL A 196 -12.57 3.38 -9.06
N LYS A 197 -11.99 2.59 -9.96
CA LYS A 197 -11.86 2.97 -11.37
C LYS A 197 -13.24 3.03 -11.99
N VAL A 198 -13.76 4.23 -12.17
CA VAL A 198 -14.97 4.44 -12.95
C VAL A 198 -14.63 4.11 -14.40
N PRO A 199 -15.29 3.12 -15.05
CA PRO A 199 -15.04 2.83 -16.45
C PRO A 199 -15.19 4.12 -17.25
N GLU A 200 -14.18 4.44 -18.06
CA GLU A 200 -14.26 5.60 -18.93
C GLU A 200 -15.61 5.54 -19.67
N PRO A 201 -16.42 6.62 -19.62
CA PRO A 201 -17.71 6.59 -20.25
C PRO A 201 -17.53 6.10 -21.69
N ASN A 202 -18.33 5.13 -22.12
CA ASN A 202 -18.39 4.66 -23.52
C ASN A 202 -18.75 5.77 -24.52
N ALA A 203 -18.78 7.04 -24.09
CA ALA A 203 -18.88 8.26 -24.86
C ALA A 203 -17.90 8.30 -26.04
N ILE A 204 -16.68 7.75 -25.93
CA ILE A 204 -15.77 7.68 -27.10
C ILE A 204 -16.34 6.73 -28.17
N MET A 205 -16.85 5.57 -27.76
CA MET A 205 -17.54 4.65 -28.66
C MET A 205 -18.81 5.29 -29.25
N LEU A 206 -19.59 6.00 -28.43
CA LEU A 206 -20.81 6.68 -28.84
C LEU A 206 -20.50 7.81 -29.83
N PHE A 207 -19.43 8.57 -29.59
CA PHE A 207 -18.94 9.61 -30.47
C PHE A 207 -18.43 9.04 -31.79
N GLY A 208 -17.69 7.93 -31.74
CA GLY A 208 -17.26 7.19 -32.94
C GLY A 208 -18.45 6.71 -33.78
N LEU A 209 -19.47 6.12 -33.14
CA LEU A 209 -20.70 5.71 -33.81
C LEU A 209 -21.46 6.90 -34.41
N ALA A 210 -21.52 8.03 -33.70
CA ALA A 210 -22.14 9.26 -34.21
C ALA A 210 -21.42 9.78 -35.47
N LEU A 211 -20.08 9.76 -35.49
CA LEU A 211 -19.31 10.16 -36.66
C LEU A 211 -19.55 9.21 -37.85
N ILE A 212 -19.62 7.90 -37.63
CA ILE A 212 -19.94 6.92 -38.68
C ILE A 212 -21.34 7.15 -39.25
N LEU A 213 -22.34 7.44 -38.39
CA LEU A 213 -23.70 7.74 -38.83
C LEU A 213 -23.77 9.04 -39.66
N VAL A 214 -23.04 10.09 -39.27
CA VAL A 214 -22.96 11.33 -40.05
C VAL A 214 -22.26 11.09 -41.40
N ALA A 215 -21.17 10.33 -41.42
CA ALA A 215 -20.43 10.00 -42.63
C ALA A 215 -21.31 9.20 -43.61
N THR A 216 -21.94 8.11 -43.15
CA THR A 216 -22.80 7.26 -43.98
C THR A 216 -24.04 7.99 -44.51
N ARG A 217 -24.59 8.95 -43.75
CA ARG A 217 -25.69 9.81 -44.22
C ARG A 217 -25.27 10.73 -45.38
N ARG A 218 -24.04 11.25 -45.37
CA ARG A 218 -23.50 12.08 -46.48
C ARG A 218 -23.27 11.29 -47.77
N PHE A 219 -22.96 10.00 -47.69
CA PHE A 219 -22.75 9.17 -48.88
C PHE A 219 -24.05 8.75 -49.58
N LYS A 220 -25.20 8.74 -48.89
CA LYS A 220 -26.50 8.42 -49.50
C LYS A 220 -27.19 9.61 -50.19
N SER A 221 -26.70 10.84 -50.01
CA SER A 221 -27.31 12.06 -50.57
C SER A 221 -26.65 12.53 -51.88
N LYS A 222 -25.88 11.68 -52.55
CA LYS A 222 -25.35 11.88 -53.90
C LYS A 222 -25.88 10.77 -54.80
#